data_AF-S8F6S9-F1
#
_entry.id   AF-S8F6S9-F1
#
_cell.length_a   1.000
_cell.length_b   1.000
_cell.length_c   1.000
_cell.angle_alpha   90.00
_cell.angle_beta   90.00
_cell.angle_gamma   90.00
#
_symmetry.space_group_name_H-M   'P 1'
#
loop_
_entity.id
_entity.type
_entity.pdbx_description
1 polymer ?
#
loop_
_entity_poly.entity_id
_entity_poly.type
_entity_poly.pdbx_seq_one_letter_code
_entity_poly.pdbx_strand_id
1 'polypeptide(L)'
;MSAAHHPNATTAVYSLQFCRLLEILRDEQATEPRLTTHNHTEWLAWAHGAGWLVCMLFDSRTRAVAHGDAALPSVRSQSDIQALVEYLDKVFAMLPSEHSTLGVPFPAIAWSVNQVAAEQADLEAGHPLPSIRYQSGILWIIQC
;
A
#
# COMPACT_ATOMS: atom_id res chain seq x y z
N MET A 1 36.86 16.55 2.80
CA MET A 1 36.09 16.74 1.56
C MET A 1 34.93 15.76 1.61
N SER A 2 33.71 16.24 1.84
CA SER A 2 32.52 15.39 1.97
C SER A 2 32.09 14.95 0.57
N ALA A 3 32.08 13.65 0.31
CA ALA A 3 31.49 13.11 -0.91
C ALA A 3 29.98 13.36 -0.81
N ALA A 4 29.47 14.30 -1.62
CA ALA A 4 28.04 14.46 -1.81
C ALA A 4 27.48 13.12 -2.26
N HIS A 5 26.74 12.47 -1.37
CA HIS A 5 26.07 11.21 -1.64
C HIS A 5 24.97 11.53 -2.66
N HIS A 6 25.27 11.36 -3.95
CA HIS A 6 24.21 11.38 -4.96
C HIS A 6 23.25 10.24 -4.61
N PRO A 7 21.96 10.52 -4.38
CA PRO A 7 21.01 9.45 -4.13
C PRO A 7 21.09 8.48 -5.31
N ASN A 8 21.27 7.20 -5.01
CA ASN A 8 21.25 6.15 -6.02
C ASN A 8 19.97 6.34 -6.85
N ALA A 9 20.09 6.33 -8.18
CA ALA A 9 18.99 6.62 -9.09
C ALA A 9 17.74 5.77 -8.77
N THR A 10 17.94 4.53 -8.34
CA THR A 10 16.88 3.63 -7.87
C THR A 10 16.17 4.16 -6.62
N THR A 11 16.92 4.66 -5.63
CA THR A 11 16.37 5.29 -4.42
C THR A 11 15.50 6.49 -4.79
N ALA A 12 16.00 7.38 -5.64
CA ALA A 12 15.29 8.59 -6.04
C ALA A 12 13.96 8.28 -6.75
N VAL A 13 13.91 7.24 -7.58
CA VAL A 13 12.69 6.78 -8.25
C VAL A 13 11.65 6.33 -7.22
N TYR A 14 12.03 5.48 -6.26
CA TYR A 14 11.09 4.97 -5.28
C TYR A 14 10.65 6.04 -4.27
N SER A 15 11.53 6.95 -3.86
CA SER A 15 11.16 8.08 -3.00
C SER A 15 10.22 9.05 -3.72
N LEU A 16 10.44 9.33 -5.00
CA LEU A 16 9.52 10.16 -5.80
C LEU A 16 8.16 9.47 -5.95
N GLN A 17 8.15 8.17 -6.23
CA GLN A 17 6.93 7.38 -6.32
C GLN A 17 6.16 7.42 -4.99
N PHE A 18 6.85 7.32 -3.85
CA PHE A 18 6.24 7.40 -2.52
C PHE A 18 5.52 8.74 -2.32
N CYS A 19 6.22 9.84 -2.58
CA CYS A 19 5.67 11.18 -2.45
C CYS A 19 4.45 11.39 -3.36
N ARG A 20 4.51 10.92 -4.62
CA ARG A 20 3.38 11.01 -5.55
C ARG A 20 2.18 10.17 -5.13
N LEU A 21 2.42 8.97 -4.61
CA LEU A 21 1.33 8.12 -4.12
C LEU A 21 0.65 8.73 -2.88
N LEU A 22 1.37 9.42 -2.00
CA LEU A 22 0.75 10.16 -0.90
C LEU A 22 -0.20 11.26 -1.40
N GLU A 23 0.22 12.02 -2.41
CA GLU A 23 -0.63 13.06 -3.01
C GLU A 23 -1.89 12.45 -3.63
N ILE A 24 -1.72 11.41 -4.46
CA ILE A 24 -2.85 10.73 -5.11
C ILE A 24 -3.80 10.13 -4.07
N LEU A 25 -3.30 9.47 -3.03
CA LEU A 25 -4.16 8.88 -1.99
C LEU A 25 -4.95 9.93 -1.22
N ARG A 26 -4.38 11.11 -0.99
CA ARG A 26 -5.11 12.23 -0.37
C ARG A 26 -6.22 12.74 -1.26
N ASP A 27 -5.94 12.85 -2.56
CA ASP A 27 -6.94 13.25 -3.54
C ASP A 27 -8.06 12.20 -3.65
N GLU A 28 -7.70 10.92 -3.74
CA GLU A 28 -8.65 9.80 -3.75
C GLU A 28 -9.50 9.74 -2.48
N GLN A 29 -8.91 10.00 -1.31
CA GLN A 29 -9.66 10.08 -0.06
C GLN A 29 -10.67 11.23 -0.08
N ALA A 30 -10.30 12.39 -0.65
CA ALA A 30 -11.19 13.54 -0.77
C ALA A 30 -12.34 13.30 -1.76
N THR A 31 -12.17 12.38 -2.71
CA THR A 31 -13.17 12.01 -3.73
C THR A 31 -13.95 10.74 -3.39
N GLU A 32 -13.85 10.24 -2.15
CA GLU A 32 -14.58 9.05 -1.71
C GLU A 32 -16.09 9.18 -2.05
N PRO A 33 -16.65 8.26 -2.87
CA PRO A 33 -18.07 8.24 -3.14
C PRO A 33 -18.82 7.82 -1.86
N ARG A 34 -19.95 8.43 -1.55
CA ARG A 34 -20.73 8.03 -0.36
C ARG A 34 -21.37 6.67 -0.59
N LEU A 35 -21.18 5.68 0.28
CA LEU A 35 -21.89 4.41 0.14
C LEU A 35 -23.41 4.60 0.29
N THR A 36 -24.16 4.29 -0.77
CA THR A 36 -25.63 4.28 -0.83
C THR A 36 -26.12 2.99 -1.48
N THR A 37 -27.44 2.76 -1.46
CA THR A 37 -28.07 1.60 -2.13
C THR A 37 -27.87 1.60 -3.65
N HIS A 38 -27.56 2.74 -4.27
CA HIS A 38 -27.51 2.90 -5.73
C HIS A 38 -26.10 2.98 -6.32
N ASN A 39 -25.06 3.21 -5.51
CA ASN A 39 -23.69 3.42 -6.00
C ASN A 39 -22.67 2.45 -5.40
N HIS A 40 -23.15 1.29 -4.96
CA HIS A 40 -22.32 0.24 -4.37
C HIS A 40 -21.12 -0.15 -5.27
N THR A 41 -21.33 -0.25 -6.58
CA THR A 41 -20.27 -0.58 -7.54
C THR A 41 -19.19 0.50 -7.62
N GLU A 42 -19.59 1.78 -7.65
CA GLU A 42 -18.63 2.90 -7.70
C GLU A 42 -17.81 2.98 -6.41
N TRP A 43 -18.47 2.78 -5.27
CA TRP A 43 -17.80 2.75 -3.97
C TRP A 43 -16.83 1.58 -3.84
N LEU A 44 -17.21 0.39 -4.31
CA LEU A 44 -16.30 -0.76 -4.37
C LEU A 44 -15.12 -0.50 -5.29
N ALA A 45 -15.36 0.04 -6.49
CA ALA A 45 -14.30 0.35 -7.44
C ALA A 45 -13.29 1.33 -6.84
N TRP A 46 -13.78 2.38 -6.16
CA TRP A 46 -12.96 3.32 -5.41
C TRP A 46 -12.17 2.62 -4.29
N ALA A 47 -12.83 1.82 -3.44
CA ALA A 47 -12.18 1.14 -2.31
C ALA A 47 -11.06 0.19 -2.79
N HIS A 48 -11.30 -0.53 -3.89
CA HIS A 48 -10.29 -1.36 -4.54
C HIS A 48 -9.12 -0.54 -5.11
N GLY A 49 -9.41 0.57 -5.80
CA GLY A 49 -8.39 1.47 -6.32
C GLY A 49 -7.52 2.09 -5.21
N ALA A 50 -8.15 2.60 -4.15
CA ALA A 50 -7.47 3.13 -2.98
C ALA A 50 -6.62 2.06 -2.28
N GLY A 51 -7.16 0.84 -2.11
CA GLY A 51 -6.40 -0.29 -1.58
C GLY A 51 -5.15 -0.62 -2.39
N TRP A 52 -5.25 -0.62 -3.72
CA TRP A 52 -4.10 -0.84 -4.60
C TRP A 52 -3.04 0.26 -4.48
N LEU A 53 -3.46 1.52 -4.41
CA LEU A 53 -2.57 2.66 -4.23
C LEU A 53 -1.84 2.62 -2.87
N VAL A 54 -2.54 2.24 -1.79
CA VAL A 54 -1.94 2.00 -0.46
C VAL A 54 -0.86 0.91 -0.54
N CYS A 55 -1.13 -0.19 -1.25
CA CYS A 55 -0.17 -1.27 -1.43
C CYS A 55 1.10 -0.78 -2.15
N MET A 56 0.94 -0.03 -3.24
CA MET A 56 2.07 0.56 -3.96
C MET A 56 2.84 1.57 -3.10
N LEU A 57 2.16 2.32 -2.22
CA LEU A 57 2.80 3.28 -1.32
C LEU A 57 3.77 2.56 -0.36
N PHE A 58 3.33 1.45 0.23
CA PHE A 58 4.16 0.64 1.12
C PHE A 58 5.34 -0.02 0.38
N ASP A 59 5.12 -0.61 -0.80
CA ASP A 59 6.19 -1.20 -1.62
C ASP A 59 7.24 -0.16 -2.02
N SER A 60 6.78 1.00 -2.50
CA SER A 60 7.63 2.14 -2.84
C SER A 60 8.48 2.60 -1.66
N ARG A 61 7.88 2.79 -0.48
CA ARG A 61 8.63 3.16 0.73
C ARG A 61 9.67 2.11 1.10
N THR A 62 9.27 0.84 1.10
CA THR A 62 10.12 -0.28 1.48
C THR A 62 11.36 -0.35 0.59
N ARG A 63 11.19 -0.18 -0.72
CA ARG A 63 12.30 -0.15 -1.68
C ARG A 63 13.17 1.08 -1.52
N ALA A 64 12.58 2.26 -1.33
CA ALA A 64 13.36 3.48 -1.09
C ALA A 64 14.25 3.37 0.15
N VAL A 65 13.70 2.86 1.27
CA VAL A 65 14.46 2.61 2.50
C VAL A 65 15.56 1.56 2.27
N ALA A 66 15.24 0.44 1.61
CA ALA A 66 16.22 -0.60 1.31
C ALA A 66 17.38 -0.11 0.41
N HIS A 67 17.12 0.90 -0.43
CA HIS A 67 18.13 1.54 -1.27
C HIS A 67 18.77 2.79 -0.62
N GLY A 68 18.48 3.08 0.65
CA GLY A 68 19.21 4.04 1.46
C GLY A 68 18.45 5.32 1.85
N ASP A 69 17.17 5.45 1.51
CA ASP A 69 16.35 6.60 1.94
C ASP A 69 15.52 6.25 3.19
N ALA A 70 16.22 6.14 4.32
CA ALA A 70 15.60 5.95 5.63
C ALA A 70 14.88 7.20 6.16
N ALA A 71 15.02 8.35 5.50
CA ALA A 71 14.40 9.61 5.91
C ALA A 71 12.91 9.69 5.53
N LEU A 72 12.42 8.80 4.65
CA LEU A 72 11.01 8.75 4.30
C LEU A 72 10.13 8.47 5.52
N PRO A 73 9.07 9.27 5.73
CA PRO A 73 8.19 9.10 6.86
C PRO A 73 7.52 7.74 6.82
N SER A 74 7.28 7.14 7.99
CA SER A 74 6.46 5.94 8.09
C SER A 74 5.04 6.25 7.60
N VAL A 75 4.44 5.36 6.81
CA VAL A 75 3.03 5.50 6.40
C VAL A 75 2.13 5.65 7.63
N ARG A 76 2.42 4.90 8.71
CA ARG A 76 1.66 4.97 9.97
C ARG A 76 1.80 6.30 10.71
N SER A 77 2.83 7.10 10.40
CA SER A 77 3.00 8.45 10.97
C SER A 77 2.18 9.51 10.24
N GLN A 78 1.61 9.19 9.07
CA GLN A 78 0.71 10.05 8.32
C GLN A 78 -0.73 9.75 8.76
N SER A 79 -1.31 10.59 9.63
CA SER A 79 -2.58 10.31 10.31
C SER A 79 -3.77 10.13 9.36
N ASP A 80 -3.79 10.91 8.27
CA ASP A 80 -4.79 10.85 7.19
C ASP A 80 -4.73 9.52 6.43
N ILE A 81 -3.52 9.11 6.05
CA ILE A 81 -3.29 7.84 5.34
C ILE A 81 -3.51 6.64 6.26
N GLN A 82 -3.06 6.72 7.52
CA GLN A 82 -3.30 5.67 8.51
C GLN A 82 -4.81 5.44 8.73
N ALA A 83 -5.59 6.52 8.83
CA ALA A 83 -7.04 6.42 8.93
C ALA A 83 -7.67 5.78 7.67
N LEU A 84 -7.16 6.10 6.48
CA LEU A 84 -7.60 5.47 5.23
C LEU A 84 -7.30 3.96 5.21
N VAL A 85 -6.10 3.55 5.64
CA VAL A 85 -5.72 2.13 5.75
C VAL A 85 -6.69 1.39 6.68
N GLU A 86 -6.92 1.91 7.88
CA GLU A 86 -7.84 1.31 8.84
C GLU A 86 -9.28 1.25 8.35
N TYR A 87 -9.69 2.26 7.58
CA TYR A 87 -11.00 2.28 6.95
C TYR A 87 -11.14 1.18 5.90
N LEU A 88 -10.17 1.08 4.98
CA LEU A 88 -10.16 0.06 3.94
C LEU A 88 -10.09 -1.36 4.52
N ASP A 89 -9.30 -1.58 5.57
CA ASP A 89 -9.25 -2.87 6.28
C ASP A 89 -10.64 -3.27 6.81
N LYS A 90 -11.38 -2.33 7.41
CA LYS A 90 -12.75 -2.57 7.88
C LYS A 90 -13.69 -2.87 6.71
N VAL A 91 -13.59 -2.10 5.62
CA VAL A 91 -14.38 -2.31 4.40
C VAL A 91 -14.19 -3.73 3.88
N PHE A 92 -12.95 -4.16 3.69
CA PHE A 92 -12.64 -5.49 3.17
C PHE A 92 -12.97 -6.61 4.16
N ALA A 93 -12.91 -6.37 5.46
CA ALA A 93 -13.33 -7.34 6.47
C ALA A 93 -14.86 -7.52 6.56
N MET A 94 -15.64 -6.48 6.26
CA MET A 94 -17.11 -6.50 6.32
C MET A 94 -17.77 -6.98 5.02
N LEU A 95 -17.04 -6.95 3.89
CA LEU A 95 -17.56 -7.41 2.62
C LEU A 95 -17.78 -8.94 2.66
N PRO A 96 -19.01 -9.43 2.40
CA PRO A 96 -19.25 -10.86 2.32
C PRO A 96 -18.32 -11.48 1.27
N SER A 97 -17.75 -12.66 1.60
CA SER A 97 -16.97 -13.45 0.64
C SER A 97 -17.79 -13.85 -0.60
N GLU A 98 -19.09 -13.59 -0.60
CA GLU A 98 -20.05 -13.85 -1.68
C GLU A 98 -19.81 -13.00 -2.93
N HIS A 99 -19.06 -11.90 -2.83
CA HIS A 99 -18.50 -11.22 -4.00
C HIS A 99 -17.30 -11.99 -4.63
N SER A 100 -16.87 -13.11 -4.03
CA SER A 100 -16.01 -14.13 -4.65
C SER A 100 -16.82 -15.13 -5.47
N THR A 101 -17.70 -14.68 -6.36
CA THR A 101 -18.30 -15.56 -7.39
C THR A 101 -17.25 -16.17 -8.33
N LEU A 102 -16.01 -15.65 -8.30
CA LEU A 102 -14.87 -16.19 -9.03
C LEU A 102 -14.08 -17.28 -8.28
N GLY A 103 -14.40 -17.61 -7.02
CA GLY A 103 -13.70 -18.66 -6.26
C GLY A 103 -12.20 -18.40 -6.03
N VAL A 104 -11.71 -17.22 -6.42
CA VAL A 104 -10.35 -16.76 -6.18
C VAL A 104 -10.46 -15.69 -5.08
N PRO A 105 -9.78 -15.86 -3.93
CA PRO A 105 -9.68 -14.79 -2.97
C PRO A 105 -9.13 -13.56 -3.72
N PHE A 106 -9.74 -12.39 -3.51
CA PHE A 106 -9.16 -11.13 -3.96
C PHE A 106 -7.68 -11.09 -3.56
N PRO A 107 -6.82 -10.36 -4.29
CA PRO A 107 -5.47 -10.05 -3.87
C PRO A 107 -5.45 -9.33 -2.52
N ALA A 108 -5.69 -10.05 -1.44
CA ALA A 108 -5.30 -9.65 -0.12
C ALA A 108 -3.78 -9.73 -0.18
N ILE A 109 -3.12 -8.58 -0.27
CA ILE A 109 -1.74 -8.52 0.19
C ILE A 109 -1.83 -8.95 1.64
N ALA A 110 -1.38 -10.16 1.93
CA ALA A 110 -1.42 -10.76 3.26
C ALA A 110 -0.40 -10.10 4.17
N TRP A 111 -0.40 -8.77 4.25
CA TRP A 111 0.27 -8.04 5.30
C TRP A 111 -0.66 -8.06 6.51
N SER A 112 -0.57 -9.16 7.26
CA SER A 112 -1.13 -9.12 8.61
C SER A 112 -0.44 -7.99 9.37
N VAL A 113 -1.18 -7.28 10.22
CA VAL A 113 -0.64 -6.21 11.09
C VAL A 113 0.61 -6.69 11.84
N ASN A 114 0.69 -7.99 12.13
CA ASN A 114 1.83 -8.65 12.76
C ASN A 114 3.05 -8.78 11.83
N GLN A 115 2.88 -8.98 10.51
CA GLN A 115 3.99 -8.97 9.56
C GLN A 115 4.59 -7.57 9.44
N VAL A 116 3.77 -6.54 9.31
CA VAL A 116 4.26 -5.15 9.23
C VAL A 116 4.91 -4.73 10.55
N ALA A 117 4.39 -5.18 11.69
CA ALA A 117 5.01 -4.95 13.00
C ALA A 117 6.34 -5.72 13.18
N ALA A 118 6.42 -6.96 12.67
CA ALA A 118 7.65 -7.75 12.70
C ALA A 118 8.71 -7.16 11.76
N GLU A 119 8.34 -6.74 10.56
CA GLU A 119 9.23 -6.06 9.62
C GLU A 119 9.72 -4.71 10.16
N GLN A 120 8.85 -3.97 10.86
CA GLN A 120 9.26 -2.75 11.57
C GLN A 120 10.26 -3.08 12.69
N ALA A 121 10.00 -4.13 13.49
CA ALA A 121 10.92 -4.55 14.55
C ALA A 121 12.27 -5.06 14.02
N ASP A 122 12.27 -5.77 12.89
CA ASP A 122 13.46 -6.26 12.21
C ASP A 122 14.27 -5.11 11.59
N LEU A 123 13.59 -4.07 11.08
CA LEU A 123 14.23 -2.85 10.57
C LEU A 123 14.91 -2.07 11.71
N GLU A 124 14.25 -1.91 12.86
CA GLU A 124 14.84 -1.29 14.05
C GLU A 124 16.01 -2.11 14.62
N ALA A 125 15.98 -3.44 14.45
CA ALA A 125 17.05 -4.35 14.83
C ALA A 125 18.20 -4.43 13.80
N GLY A 126 18.10 -3.75 12.66
CA GLY A 126 19.11 -3.75 11.60
C GLY A 126 19.17 -5.03 10.77
N HIS A 127 18.11 -5.84 10.78
CA HIS A 127 18.00 -7.03 9.95
C HIS A 127 17.54 -6.68 8.53
N PRO A 128 18.05 -7.38 7.49
CA PRO A 128 17.59 -7.18 6.13
C PRO A 128 16.14 -7.60 5.97
N LEU A 129 15.32 -6.72 5.38
CA LEU A 129 13.91 -6.99 5.14
C LEU A 129 13.74 -8.22 4.24
N PRO A 130 12.79 -9.12 4.54
CA PRO A 130 12.48 -10.24 3.67
C PRO A 130 11.97 -9.71 2.32
N SER A 131 12.43 -10.34 1.23
CA SER A 131 11.90 -10.09 -0.11
C SER A 131 10.40 -10.39 -0.14
N ILE A 132 9.61 -9.43 -0.62
CA ILE A 132 8.15 -9.56 -0.82
C ILE A 132 7.88 -10.85 -1.59
N ARG A 133 7.19 -11.80 -0.95
CA ARG A 133 6.70 -13.02 -1.60
C ARG A 133 5.25 -12.79 -1.99
N TYR A 134 5.03 -12.56 -3.28
CA TYR A 134 3.71 -12.70 -3.88
C TYR A 134 3.29 -14.17 -3.74
N GLN A 135 2.10 -14.44 -3.19
CA GLN A 135 1.51 -15.77 -3.34
C GLN A 135 1.17 -15.96 -4.82
N SER A 136 1.78 -16.98 -5.43
CA SER A 136 1.66 -17.30 -6.84
C SER A 136 0.21 -17.64 -7.22
N GLY A 137 -0.55 -16.63 -7.63
CA GLY A 137 -1.90 -16.80 -8.20
C GLY A 137 -2.37 -15.65 -9.10
N ILE A 138 -1.61 -14.56 -9.21
CA ILE A 138 -2.10 -13.30 -9.78
C ILE A 138 -1.21 -12.91 -10.97
N LEU A 139 -1.39 -13.60 -12.09
CA LEU A 139 -0.81 -13.18 -13.36
C LEU A 139 -1.81 -13.31 -14.49
N TRP A 140 -3.07 -12.96 -14.23
CA TRP A 140 -4.07 -12.71 -15.27
C TRP A 140 -4.94 -11.57 -14.76
N ILE A 141 -5.52 -10.79 -15.68
CA ILE A 141 -6.27 -9.55 -15.45
C ILE A 141 -5.39 -8.28 -15.54
N ILE A 142 -4.68 -8.16 -16.68
CA ILE A 142 -4.73 -6.92 -17.45
C ILE A 142 -5.55 -7.24 -18.70
N GLN A 143 -6.88 -7.13 -18.59
CA GLN A 143 -7.73 -6.86 -19.74
C GLN A 143 -9.09 -6.36 -19.24
N CYS A 144 -9.13 -5.07 -18.93
CA CYS A 144 -10.28 -4.18 -19.05
C CYS A 144 -9.73 -2.87 -19.62
#